data_AF-A0A1I2YAN2-F1
#
_entry.id   AF-A0A1I2YAN2-F1
#
_cell.length_a   1.000
_cell.length_b   1.000
_cell.length_c   1.000
_cell.angle_alpha   90.00
_cell.angle_beta   90.00
_cell.angle_gamma   90.00
#
_symmetry.space_group_name_H-M   'P 1'
#
loop_
_entity.id
_entity.type
_entity.pdbx_description
1 polymer ?
#
loop_
_entity_poly.entity_id
_entity_poly.type
_entity_poly.pdbx_seq_one_letter_code
_entity_poly.pdbx_strand_id
1 'polypeptide(L)'
;MSEVYFRVYTQAFRSGLVRALGKERWLLLTVLASYMDESGKCYPTQEQLAQDMGVSRYTVIRLIALLKDFTFNGKPIITVEKHGNGFNNNNVYSILPNALIAIFNGQVNNDTSNPGMLQPYNYLNGKTSQETNTNNIQLISNTTVSNDKELLKDGRAVATYFAHKYRETYNVNYSINWGRDGANGKKLLRIFTPDQLKDIIDVVLSEYEERWKNSKYPRPTLGQIASWLGNEAMALVEQVKEREARLEAAEQEQPQDVEAIMARLNRKKV
;
A
#
# COMPACT_ATOMS: atom_id res chain seq x y z
N MET A 1 12.20 28.66 -4.68
CA MET A 1 11.59 27.67 -3.77
C MET A 1 12.71 26.97 -3.06
N SER A 2 12.66 26.87 -1.73
CA SER A 2 13.60 26.04 -0.97
C SER A 2 13.25 24.57 -1.20
N GLU A 3 14.19 23.77 -1.70
CA GLU A 3 14.01 22.32 -1.81
C GLU A 3 14.02 21.69 -0.42
N VAL A 4 12.97 20.94 -0.09
CA VAL A 4 12.87 20.18 1.18
C VAL A 4 13.31 18.75 0.90
N TYR A 5 14.27 18.26 1.68
CA TYR A 5 14.77 16.89 1.61
C TYR A 5 14.68 16.22 2.98
N PHE A 6 14.35 14.93 2.99
CA PHE A 6 14.48 14.09 4.19
C PHE A 6 15.73 13.22 4.08
N ARG A 7 16.39 12.99 5.22
CA ARG A 7 17.60 12.18 5.34
C ARG A 7 17.21 10.76 5.71
N VAL A 8 17.63 9.81 4.88
CA VAL A 8 17.55 8.37 5.19
C VAL A 8 18.92 7.90 5.64
N TYR A 9 19.01 7.37 6.86
CA TYR A 9 20.28 6.86 7.37
C TYR A 9 20.58 5.49 6.73
N THR A 10 21.82 5.28 6.30
CA THR A 10 22.26 4.00 5.69
C THR A 10 22.01 2.80 6.61
N GLN A 11 21.96 3.05 7.92
CA GLN A 11 21.61 2.07 8.93
C GLN A 11 20.21 1.47 8.73
N ALA A 12 19.26 2.18 8.11
CA ALA A 12 17.93 1.64 7.79
C ALA A 12 18.02 0.38 6.90
N PHE A 13 18.99 0.36 5.99
CA PHE A 13 19.23 -0.78 5.10
C PHE A 13 20.09 -1.85 5.79
N ARG A 14 21.13 -1.42 6.50
CA ARG A 14 22.11 -2.33 7.12
C ARG A 14 21.56 -3.07 8.34
N SER A 15 20.63 -2.47 9.09
CA SER A 15 20.01 -3.09 10.27
C SER A 15 18.97 -4.16 9.91
N GLY A 16 18.59 -4.26 8.64
CA GLY A 16 17.49 -5.14 8.21
C GLY A 16 16.10 -4.51 8.38
N LEU A 17 15.98 -3.26 8.84
CA LEU A 17 14.69 -2.55 8.96
C LEU A 17 13.94 -2.51 7.62
N VAL A 18 14.59 -2.03 6.55
CA VAL A 18 13.99 -1.95 5.21
C VAL A 18 13.59 -3.34 4.70
N ARG A 19 14.41 -4.36 4.98
CA ARG A 19 14.13 -5.75 4.61
C ARG A 19 12.89 -6.29 5.32
N ALA A 20 12.75 -6.01 6.62
CA ALA A 20 11.60 -6.45 7.42
C ALA A 20 10.31 -5.71 7.04
N LEU A 21 10.40 -4.41 6.74
CA LEU A 21 9.30 -3.61 6.23
C LEU A 21 8.83 -4.10 4.86
N GLY A 22 9.77 -4.36 3.95
CA GLY A 22 9.45 -4.64 2.55
C GLY A 22 9.08 -3.37 1.77
N LYS A 23 9.04 -3.51 0.45
CA LYS A 23 8.98 -2.40 -0.52
C LYS A 23 7.78 -1.44 -0.32
N GLU A 24 6.57 -1.97 -0.09
CA GLU A 24 5.34 -1.17 -0.04
C GLU A 24 5.26 -0.31 1.22
N ARG A 25 5.58 -0.92 2.37
CA ARG A 25 5.59 -0.23 3.66
C ARG A 25 6.76 0.76 3.76
N TRP A 26 7.91 0.41 3.17
CA TRP A 26 9.01 1.35 3.03
C TRP A 26 8.63 2.55 2.17
N LEU A 27 7.97 2.32 1.03
CA LEU A 27 7.47 3.39 0.17
C LEU A 27 6.47 4.28 0.92
N LEU A 28 5.47 3.69 1.58
CA LEU A 28 4.52 4.45 2.42
C LEU A 28 5.23 5.28 3.48
N LEU A 29 6.23 4.71 4.17
CA LEU A 29 6.99 5.43 5.18
C LEU A 29 7.75 6.62 4.58
N THR A 30 8.36 6.46 3.40
CA THR A 30 9.05 7.57 2.71
C THR A 30 8.11 8.64 2.17
N VAL A 31 6.91 8.25 1.71
CA VAL A 31 5.87 9.21 1.29
C VAL A 31 5.31 9.93 2.50
N LEU A 32 5.02 9.25 3.61
CA LEU A 32 4.66 9.91 4.87
C LEU A 32 5.73 10.93 5.29
N ALA A 33 6.99 10.54 5.18
CA ALA A 33 8.10 11.42 5.52
C ALA A 33 8.12 12.69 4.66
N SER A 34 7.69 12.69 3.40
CA SER A 34 7.66 13.92 2.60
C SER A 34 6.63 14.95 3.08
N TYR A 35 5.67 14.54 3.92
CA TYR A 35 4.71 15.43 4.59
C TYR A 35 5.12 15.82 6.02
N MET A 36 6.33 15.44 6.44
CA MET A 36 6.80 15.65 7.81
C MET A 36 7.15 17.11 8.07
N ASP A 37 6.65 17.66 9.17
CA ASP A 37 6.99 18.97 9.67
C ASP A 37 8.26 18.96 10.54
N GLU A 38 8.63 20.12 11.10
CA GLU A 38 9.79 20.26 11.99
C GLU A 38 9.66 19.45 13.29
N SER A 39 8.45 19.07 13.69
CA SER A 39 8.16 18.30 14.90
C SER A 39 8.14 16.78 14.68
N GLY A 40 8.30 16.32 13.43
CA GLY A 40 8.21 14.91 13.07
C GLY A 40 6.79 14.41 12.79
N LYS A 41 5.81 15.32 12.72
CA LYS A 41 4.41 15.01 12.44
C LYS A 41 4.11 15.16 10.95
N CYS A 42 3.28 14.26 10.44
CA CYS A 42 2.89 14.18 9.04
C CYS A 42 1.37 14.29 8.96
N TYR A 43 0.89 15.13 8.05
CA TYR A 43 -0.53 15.46 7.91
C TYR A 43 -1.19 15.09 6.56
N PRO A 44 -0.75 14.04 5.83
CA PRO A 44 -1.39 13.69 4.57
C PRO A 44 -2.74 13.01 4.79
N THR A 45 -3.67 13.24 3.87
CA THR A 45 -4.87 12.42 3.74
C THR A 45 -4.52 11.06 3.14
N GLN A 46 -5.38 10.07 3.33
CA GLN A 46 -5.20 8.75 2.69
C GLN A 46 -5.26 8.85 1.15
N GLU A 47 -5.98 9.84 0.62
CA GLU A 47 -6.08 10.09 -0.81
C GLU A 47 -4.79 10.68 -1.38
N GLN A 48 -4.18 11.63 -0.67
CA GLN A 48 -2.86 12.17 -1.04
C GLN A 48 -1.80 11.06 -1.07
N LEU A 49 -1.78 10.21 -0.05
CA LEU A 49 -0.91 9.05 -0.01
C LEU A 49 -1.16 8.09 -1.19
N ALA A 50 -2.43 7.89 -1.56
CA ALA A 50 -2.82 6.99 -2.66
C ALA A 50 -2.33 7.53 -4.00
N GLN A 51 -2.56 8.83 -4.23
CA GLN A 51 -2.11 9.55 -5.40
C GLN A 51 -0.58 9.52 -5.55
N ASP A 52 0.15 9.83 -4.47
CA ASP A 52 1.62 9.87 -4.49
C ASP A 52 2.26 8.50 -4.64
N MET A 53 1.62 7.46 -4.10
CA MET A 53 2.07 6.08 -4.24
C MET A 53 1.61 5.44 -5.56
N GLY A 54 0.65 6.03 -6.27
CA GLY A 54 0.05 5.44 -7.47
C GLY A 54 -0.76 4.16 -7.20
N VAL A 55 -1.40 4.06 -6.03
CA VAL A 55 -2.20 2.90 -5.61
C VAL A 55 -3.58 3.33 -5.16
N SER A 56 -4.51 2.38 -4.97
CA SER A 56 -5.83 2.70 -4.43
C SER A 56 -5.76 3.19 -2.99
N ARG A 57 -6.68 4.08 -2.60
CA ARG A 57 -6.87 4.53 -1.20
C ARG A 57 -7.03 3.35 -0.23
N TYR A 58 -7.73 2.30 -0.66
CA TYR A 58 -7.83 1.06 0.11
C TYR A 58 -6.45 0.45 0.41
N THR A 59 -5.58 0.37 -0.60
CA THR A 59 -4.21 -0.15 -0.43
C THR A 59 -3.45 0.67 0.60
N VAL A 60 -3.59 1.99 0.58
CA VAL A 60 -3.03 2.88 1.60
C VAL A 60 -3.58 2.57 2.99
N ILE A 61 -4.90 2.45 3.16
CA ILE A 61 -5.53 2.12 4.45
C ILE A 61 -4.95 0.83 5.02
N ARG A 62 -4.86 -0.22 4.19
CA ARG A 62 -4.24 -1.50 4.57
C ARG A 62 -2.77 -1.32 4.97
N LEU A 63 -1.99 -0.60 4.17
CA LEU A 63 -0.57 -0.37 4.45
C LEU A 63 -0.35 0.45 5.71
N ILE A 64 -1.22 1.43 6.01
CA ILE A 64 -1.20 2.19 7.26
C ILE A 64 -1.44 1.26 8.45
N ALA A 65 -2.45 0.38 8.39
CA ALA A 65 -2.71 -0.58 9.46
C ALA A 65 -1.49 -1.49 9.70
N LEU A 66 -0.92 -2.05 8.62
CA LEU A 66 0.27 -2.89 8.70
C LEU A 66 1.52 -2.14 9.21
N LEU A 67 1.67 -0.87 8.86
CA LEU A 67 2.79 -0.03 9.29
C LEU A 67 2.65 0.38 10.76
N LYS A 68 1.42 0.63 11.21
CA LYS A 68 1.07 0.93 12.61
C LYS A 68 1.35 -0.25 13.54
N ASP A 69 1.04 -1.47 13.10
CA ASP A 69 1.27 -2.68 13.88
C ASP A 69 2.71 -3.20 13.80
N PHE A 70 3.52 -2.65 12.89
CA PHE A 70 4.90 -3.06 12.70
C PHE A 70 5.79 -2.53 13.83
N THR A 71 6.59 -3.44 14.39
CA THR A 71 7.65 -3.10 15.34
C THR A 71 9.00 -3.56 14.81
N PHE A 72 10.04 -2.78 15.11
CA PHE A 72 11.42 -3.11 14.82
C PHE A 72 12.21 -3.07 16.13
N ASN A 73 12.91 -4.16 16.44
CA ASN A 73 13.56 -4.37 17.74
C ASN A 73 12.60 -4.14 18.93
N GLY A 74 11.35 -4.57 18.79
CA GLY A 74 10.31 -4.42 19.82
C GLY A 74 9.74 -3.01 19.99
N LYS A 75 10.15 -2.04 19.16
CA LYS A 75 9.66 -0.65 19.21
C LYS A 75 8.84 -0.32 17.94
N PRO A 76 7.68 0.35 18.04
CA PRO A 76 6.95 0.82 16.87
C PRO A 76 7.78 1.86 16.11
N ILE A 77 7.57 1.99 14.81
CA ILE A 77 8.29 2.98 13.97
C ILE A 77 7.42 4.19 13.59
N ILE A 78 6.11 4.08 13.74
CA ILE A 78 5.17 5.19 13.59
C ILE A 78 4.14 5.17 14.72
N THR A 79 3.51 6.31 14.97
CA THR A 79 2.24 6.41 15.69
C THR A 79 1.20 7.08 14.82
N VAL A 80 -0.08 6.79 15.10
CA VAL A 80 -1.22 7.39 14.39
C VAL A 80 -2.20 7.89 15.43
N GLU A 81 -2.45 9.20 15.42
CA GLU A 81 -3.40 9.87 16.30
C GLU A 81 -4.55 10.45 15.47
N LYS A 82 -5.77 10.39 15.99
CA LYS A 82 -6.90 11.09 15.37
C LYS A 82 -6.91 12.52 15.90
N HIS A 83 -6.90 13.48 14.99
CA HIS A 83 -6.99 14.90 15.31
C HIS A 83 -8.28 15.47 14.74
N GLY A 84 -9.16 15.97 15.63
CA GLY A 84 -10.47 16.51 15.29
C GLY A 84 -11.54 16.17 16.33
N ASN A 85 -12.65 16.92 16.28
CA ASN A 85 -13.88 16.61 17.01
C ASN A 85 -14.98 16.34 15.98
N GLY A 86 -15.57 15.14 15.99
CA GLY A 86 -16.74 14.81 15.15
C GLY A 86 -16.41 14.21 13.79
N PHE A 87 -17.04 14.70 12.72
CA PHE A 87 -16.94 14.16 11.35
C PHE A 87 -15.58 14.44 10.68
N ASN A 88 -14.91 15.54 11.02
CA ASN A 88 -13.64 15.95 10.42
C ASN A 88 -12.44 15.43 11.22
N ASN A 89 -12.31 14.10 11.32
CA ASN A 89 -11.16 13.46 11.93
C ASN A 89 -10.07 13.23 10.87
N ASN A 90 -8.96 13.95 10.97
CA ASN A 90 -7.78 13.62 10.19
C ASN A 90 -6.83 12.74 11.00
N ASN A 91 -6.12 11.84 10.33
CA ASN A 91 -5.04 11.10 10.96
C ASN A 91 -3.78 11.96 10.96
N VAL A 92 -3.15 12.08 12.11
CA VAL A 92 -1.81 12.65 12.28
C VAL A 92 -0.85 11.51 12.50
N TYR A 93 0.13 11.37 11.62
CA TYR A 93 1.14 10.32 11.68
C TYR A 93 2.41 10.91 12.28
N SER A 94 3.06 10.20 13.20
CA SER A 94 4.38 10.59 13.68
C SER A 94 5.39 9.51 13.32
N ILE A 95 6.47 9.88 12.63
CA ILE A 95 7.57 8.94 12.34
C ILE A 95 8.54 8.98 13.52
N LEU A 96 8.78 7.83 14.13
CA LEU A 96 9.59 7.73 15.34
C LEU A 96 11.09 7.66 15.01
N PRO A 97 11.98 8.11 15.91
CA PRO A 97 13.43 8.15 15.67
C PRO A 97 14.07 6.81 15.29
N ASN A 98 13.47 5.68 15.67
CA ASN A 98 13.92 4.33 15.31
C ASN A 98 13.54 3.91 13.89
N ALA A 99 12.77 4.72 13.16
CA ALA A 99 12.51 4.56 11.73
C ALA A 99 13.71 4.96 10.85
N LEU A 100 14.74 5.60 11.44
CA LEU A 100 15.99 5.99 10.76
C LEU A 100 15.75 6.93 9.54
N ILE A 101 14.71 7.76 9.64
CA ILE A 101 14.34 8.84 8.71
C ILE A 101 14.16 10.13 9.51
N ALA A 102 14.68 11.26 9.02
CA ALA A 102 14.51 12.57 9.66
C ALA A 102 14.48 13.71 8.64
N ILE A 103 13.76 14.81 8.94
CA ILE A 103 13.87 16.09 8.21
C ILE A 103 14.65 17.11 9.06
N PHE A 104 15.29 18.06 8.37
CA PHE A 104 16.02 19.20 8.95
C PHE A 104 17.12 18.75 9.93
N ASN A 105 16.84 18.76 11.24
CA ASN A 105 17.76 18.44 12.35
C ASN A 105 17.27 17.30 13.27
N GLY A 106 16.25 16.52 12.85
CA GLY A 106 15.71 15.41 13.64
C GLY A 106 16.77 14.37 14.03
N GLN A 107 16.76 13.98 15.32
CA GLN A 107 17.64 12.96 15.87
C GLN A 107 17.05 11.57 15.63
N VAL A 108 17.88 10.59 15.26
CA VAL A 108 17.49 9.19 15.12
C VAL A 108 18.13 8.36 16.23
N ASN A 109 17.42 7.33 16.71
CA ASN A 109 17.94 6.46 17.76
C ASN A 109 18.87 5.41 17.15
N ASN A 110 20.18 5.60 17.32
CA ASN A 110 21.21 4.61 16.98
C ASN A 110 21.51 3.68 18.16
N ASP A 111 20.48 3.08 18.77
CA ASP A 111 20.67 2.05 19.81
C ASP A 111 21.38 0.85 19.17
N THR A 112 22.70 0.81 19.34
CA THR A 112 23.64 -0.16 18.75
C THR A 112 23.94 -1.34 19.68
N SER A 113 23.13 -1.55 20.71
CA SER A 113 23.33 -2.57 21.75
C SER A 113 23.05 -4.02 21.31
N ASN A 114 23.00 -4.31 20.01
CA ASN A 114 23.15 -5.68 19.50
C ASN A 114 23.74 -5.71 18.07
N PRO A 115 25.07 -5.79 17.89
CA PRO A 115 25.70 -6.11 16.61
C PRO A 115 25.72 -7.63 16.34
N GLY A 116 24.69 -8.35 16.81
CA GLY A 116 24.52 -9.77 16.57
C GLY A 116 23.79 -10.03 15.25
N MET A 117 24.57 -10.44 14.24
CA MET A 117 24.15 -10.96 12.93
C MET A 117 23.74 -9.93 11.86
N LEU A 118 24.73 -9.46 11.09
CA LEU A 118 25.09 -10.07 9.81
C LEU A 118 26.39 -9.42 9.31
N GLN A 119 27.39 -10.25 9.02
CA GLN A 119 28.66 -9.82 8.41
C GLN A 119 28.40 -9.22 7.01
N PRO A 120 29.17 -8.21 6.59
CA PRO A 120 29.00 -7.57 5.29
C PRO A 120 29.31 -8.57 4.17
N TYR A 121 28.31 -8.85 3.31
CA TYR A 121 28.57 -9.56 2.06
C TYR A 121 29.36 -8.66 1.11
N ASN A 122 30.61 -9.03 0.86
CA ASN A 122 31.47 -8.46 -0.17
C ASN A 122 30.93 -8.82 -1.56
N TYR A 123 30.08 -7.96 -2.13
CA TYR A 123 29.84 -7.96 -3.58
C TYR A 123 30.97 -7.19 -4.24
N LEU A 124 32.10 -7.87 -4.49
CA LEU A 124 33.15 -7.52 -5.47
C LEU A 124 34.35 -8.45 -5.21
N ASN A 125 34.30 -9.66 -5.76
CA ASN A 125 35.48 -10.33 -6.33
C ASN A 125 35.04 -11.63 -7.00
N GLY A 126 35.19 -11.67 -8.33
CA GLY A 126 35.04 -12.90 -9.08
C GLY A 126 36.20 -13.86 -8.79
N LYS A 127 35.88 -15.16 -8.70
CA LYS A 127 36.64 -16.26 -9.29
C LYS A 127 35.87 -17.57 -9.19
N THR A 128 36.00 -18.31 -10.28
CA THR A 128 35.42 -19.58 -10.70
C THR A 128 35.60 -20.75 -9.72
N SER A 129 34.60 -21.65 -9.70
CA SER A 129 34.62 -23.13 -9.52
C SER A 129 33.27 -23.55 -8.92
N GLN A 130 32.58 -24.64 -9.22
CA GLN A 130 32.63 -25.68 -10.24
C GLN A 130 31.21 -26.32 -10.26
N GLU A 131 30.92 -27.08 -11.31
CA GLU A 131 29.67 -27.75 -11.62
C GLU A 131 29.20 -28.74 -10.55
N THR A 132 27.88 -28.85 -10.35
CA THR A 132 27.19 -30.14 -10.51
C THR A 132 25.75 -29.91 -10.96
N ASN A 133 25.42 -30.61 -12.05
CA ASN A 133 24.12 -30.77 -12.67
C ASN A 133 22.96 -31.00 -11.70
N THR A 134 21.79 -30.39 -11.98
CA THR A 134 20.49 -31.11 -12.08
C THR A 134 19.46 -30.24 -12.84
N ASN A 135 19.23 -30.61 -14.09
CA ASN A 135 17.97 -30.65 -14.86
C ASN A 135 16.94 -29.49 -14.76
N ASN A 136 16.90 -28.73 -15.87
CA ASN A 136 15.72 -28.17 -16.55
C ASN A 136 14.57 -27.64 -15.69
N ILE A 137 14.67 -26.35 -15.34
CA ILE A 137 13.50 -25.47 -15.32
C ILE A 137 13.77 -24.38 -16.35
N GLN A 138 12.99 -24.39 -17.44
CA GLN A 138 13.02 -23.31 -18.42
C GLN A 138 12.63 -22.02 -17.73
N LEU A 139 13.66 -21.20 -17.50
CA LEU A 139 13.60 -19.84 -17.03
C LEU A 139 12.94 -19.01 -18.14
N ILE A 140 11.61 -18.84 -18.10
CA ILE A 140 10.97 -17.75 -18.84
C ILE A 140 11.32 -16.47 -18.08
N SER A 141 12.50 -15.97 -18.38
CA SER A 141 12.93 -14.61 -18.08
C SER A 141 12.39 -13.71 -19.19
N ASN A 142 12.02 -12.49 -18.78
CA ASN A 142 11.54 -11.38 -19.61
C ASN A 142 10.03 -11.40 -19.89
N THR A 143 9.24 -11.02 -18.88
CA THR A 143 8.09 -10.15 -19.17
C THR A 143 8.47 -8.76 -18.67
N THR A 144 8.77 -7.92 -19.65
CA THR A 144 9.00 -6.50 -19.60
C THR A 144 8.09 -5.82 -18.58
N VAL A 145 8.72 -5.16 -17.61
CA VAL A 145 8.14 -4.05 -16.85
C VAL A 145 7.48 -3.12 -17.86
N SER A 146 6.15 -3.12 -17.89
CA SER A 146 5.36 -2.28 -18.78
C SER A 146 4.27 -1.63 -17.93
N ASN A 147 4.43 -0.32 -17.75
CA ASN A 147 3.52 0.65 -17.15
C ASN A 147 2.07 0.20 -16.94
N ASP A 148 1.50 0.55 -15.77
CA ASP A 148 0.08 0.42 -15.37
C ASP A 148 -0.97 1.06 -16.31
N LYS A 149 -0.54 1.57 -17.48
CA LYS A 149 -1.40 2.06 -18.56
C LYS A 149 -1.73 1.02 -19.62
N GLU A 150 -1.27 -0.22 -19.52
CA GLU A 150 -1.77 -1.24 -20.44
C GLU A 150 -3.19 -1.67 -20.05
N LEU A 151 -4.17 -1.23 -20.85
CA LEU A 151 -5.57 -1.64 -20.75
C LEU A 151 -5.64 -3.17 -20.64
N LEU A 152 -6.58 -3.71 -19.85
CA LEU A 152 -6.87 -5.14 -19.85
C LEU A 152 -7.54 -5.53 -21.18
N LYS A 153 -6.73 -5.70 -22.24
CA LYS A 153 -7.16 -5.88 -23.63
C LYS A 153 -7.71 -7.28 -23.91
N ASP A 154 -7.19 -8.29 -23.21
CA ASP A 154 -7.58 -9.68 -23.42
C ASP A 154 -7.53 -10.49 -22.11
N GLY A 155 -7.99 -11.75 -22.19
CA GLY A 155 -8.03 -12.62 -21.02
C GLY A 155 -6.66 -12.98 -20.45
N ARG A 156 -5.58 -12.94 -21.26
CA ARG A 156 -4.21 -13.18 -20.78
C ARG A 156 -3.69 -11.99 -19.99
N ALA A 157 -3.99 -10.77 -20.45
CA ALA A 157 -3.69 -9.54 -19.73
C ALA A 157 -4.37 -9.53 -18.36
N VAL A 158 -5.65 -9.94 -18.28
CA VAL A 158 -6.36 -10.08 -17.00
C VAL A 158 -5.69 -11.11 -16.09
N ALA A 159 -5.37 -12.30 -16.60
CA ALA A 159 -4.73 -13.34 -15.79
C ALA A 159 -3.34 -12.92 -15.29
N THR A 160 -2.60 -12.17 -16.11
CA THR A 160 -1.29 -11.61 -15.75
C THR A 160 -1.42 -10.54 -14.68
N TYR A 161 -2.37 -9.60 -14.84
CA TYR A 161 -2.66 -8.57 -13.86
C TYR A 161 -3.07 -9.19 -12.51
N PHE A 162 -3.97 -10.17 -12.53
CA PHE A 162 -4.37 -10.90 -11.33
C PHE A 162 -3.17 -11.58 -10.66
N ALA A 163 -2.32 -12.28 -11.41
CA ALA A 163 -1.14 -12.95 -10.84
C ALA A 163 -0.14 -11.97 -10.24
N HIS A 164 0.02 -10.79 -10.86
CA HIS A 164 0.84 -9.71 -10.31
C HIS A 164 0.29 -9.23 -8.97
N LYS A 165 -0.97 -8.80 -8.94
CA LYS A 165 -1.63 -8.32 -7.71
C LYS A 165 -1.69 -9.40 -6.62
N TYR A 166 -1.90 -10.66 -7.01
CA TYR A 166 -1.87 -11.80 -6.10
C TYR A 166 -0.50 -11.95 -5.44
N ARG A 167 0.59 -11.80 -6.21
CA ARG A 167 1.95 -11.84 -5.68
C ARG A 167 2.22 -10.66 -4.76
N GLU A 168 1.74 -9.47 -5.07
CA GLU A 168 1.84 -8.30 -4.20
C GLU A 168 1.15 -8.55 -2.85
N THR A 169 -0.08 -9.05 -2.87
CA THR A 169 -0.87 -9.28 -1.65
C THR A 169 -0.34 -10.42 -0.79
N TYR A 170 0.01 -11.57 -1.39
CA TYR A 170 0.33 -12.78 -0.62
C TYR A 170 1.81 -13.15 -0.60
N ASN A 171 2.67 -12.40 -1.31
CA ASN A 171 4.09 -12.71 -1.50
C ASN A 171 4.36 -14.14 -2.01
N VAL A 172 3.43 -14.68 -2.82
CA VAL A 172 3.52 -16.00 -3.43
C VAL A 172 3.10 -15.90 -4.89
N ASN A 173 3.79 -16.62 -5.78
CA ASN A 173 3.44 -16.62 -7.20
C ASN A 173 2.11 -17.36 -7.44
N TYR A 174 1.21 -16.74 -8.21
CA TYR A 174 0.03 -17.42 -8.72
C TYR A 174 0.39 -18.28 -9.94
N SER A 175 0.10 -19.57 -9.88
CA SER A 175 0.34 -20.49 -11.01
C SER A 175 -0.75 -20.34 -12.06
N ILE A 176 -0.50 -19.52 -13.08
CA ILE A 176 -1.46 -19.28 -14.17
C ILE A 176 -1.62 -20.55 -15.02
N ASN A 177 -2.87 -20.98 -15.21
CA ASN A 177 -3.23 -21.94 -16.24
C ASN A 177 -3.79 -21.20 -17.45
N TRP A 178 -3.01 -21.06 -18.53
CA TRP A 178 -3.40 -20.23 -19.68
C TRP A 178 -4.69 -20.64 -20.38
N GLY A 179 -5.05 -21.92 -20.36
CA GLY A 179 -6.32 -22.39 -20.92
C GLY A 179 -7.51 -21.95 -20.06
N ARG A 180 -7.48 -22.30 -18.77
CA ARG A 180 -8.56 -22.01 -17.83
C ARG A 180 -8.63 -20.53 -17.47
N ASP A 181 -7.52 -19.95 -17.04
CA ASP A 181 -7.45 -18.60 -16.50
C ASP A 181 -7.54 -17.56 -17.62
N GLY A 182 -7.03 -17.85 -18.82
CA GLY A 182 -7.27 -17.02 -20.01
C GLY A 182 -8.76 -16.98 -20.40
N ALA A 183 -9.45 -18.12 -20.33
CA ALA A 183 -10.90 -18.17 -20.57
C ALA A 183 -11.70 -17.40 -19.50
N ASN A 184 -11.32 -17.53 -18.23
CA ASN A 184 -11.91 -16.77 -17.12
C ASN A 184 -11.70 -15.26 -17.28
N GLY A 185 -10.49 -14.83 -17.66
CA GLY A 185 -10.20 -13.43 -17.94
C GLY A 185 -11.06 -12.88 -19.09
N LYS A 186 -11.22 -13.65 -20.17
CA LYS A 186 -12.10 -13.26 -21.29
C LYS A 186 -13.57 -13.18 -20.87
N LYS A 187 -14.01 -14.07 -19.98
CA LYS A 187 -15.36 -14.03 -19.41
C LYS A 187 -15.58 -12.76 -18.60
N LEU A 188 -14.61 -12.36 -17.78
CA LEU A 188 -14.68 -11.15 -16.97
C LEU A 188 -14.77 -9.88 -17.83
N LEU A 189 -13.98 -9.79 -18.90
CA LEU A 189 -14.04 -8.66 -19.83
C LEU A 189 -15.36 -8.51 -20.61
N ARG A 190 -16.24 -9.53 -20.59
CA ARG A 190 -17.59 -9.42 -21.15
C ARG A 190 -18.59 -8.81 -20.17
N ILE A 191 -18.26 -8.83 -18.88
CA ILE A 191 -19.17 -8.44 -17.79
C ILE A 191 -18.76 -7.07 -17.23
N PHE A 192 -17.45 -6.84 -17.09
CA PHE A 192 -16.88 -5.66 -16.47
C PHE A 192 -16.00 -4.89 -17.44
N THR A 193 -15.98 -3.56 -17.30
CA THR A 193 -14.98 -2.73 -17.98
C THR A 193 -13.58 -3.02 -17.42
N PRO A 194 -12.50 -2.70 -18.16
CA PRO A 194 -11.13 -2.88 -17.65
C PRO A 194 -10.88 -2.22 -16.29
N ASP A 195 -11.44 -1.03 -16.07
CA ASP A 195 -11.24 -0.28 -14.81
C ASP A 195 -12.03 -0.90 -13.67
N GLN A 196 -13.30 -1.25 -13.89
CA GLN A 196 -14.10 -2.01 -12.91
C GLN A 196 -13.42 -3.32 -12.53
N LEU A 197 -12.82 -4.00 -13.51
CA LEU A 197 -12.15 -5.27 -13.26
C LEU A 197 -10.88 -5.11 -12.43
N LYS A 198 -10.14 -4.00 -12.58
CA LYS A 198 -9.03 -3.66 -11.69
C LYS A 198 -9.52 -3.43 -10.27
N ASP A 199 -10.55 -2.60 -10.09
CA ASP A 199 -11.16 -2.32 -8.78
C ASP A 199 -11.64 -3.62 -8.10
N ILE A 200 -12.34 -4.49 -8.84
CA ILE A 200 -12.81 -5.78 -8.36
C ILE A 200 -11.64 -6.66 -7.91
N ILE A 201 -10.60 -6.80 -8.72
CA ILE A 201 -9.45 -7.65 -8.38
C ILE A 201 -8.76 -7.13 -7.11
N ASP A 202 -8.60 -5.81 -6.99
CA ASP A 202 -7.96 -5.19 -5.84
C ASP A 202 -8.80 -5.39 -4.57
N VAL A 203 -10.12 -5.19 -4.62
CA VAL A 203 -11.03 -5.46 -3.50
C VAL A 203 -11.03 -6.95 -3.13
N VAL A 204 -11.15 -7.84 -4.12
CA VAL A 204 -11.16 -9.28 -3.87
C VAL A 204 -9.91 -9.71 -3.12
N LEU A 205 -8.73 -9.37 -3.64
CA LEU A 205 -7.48 -9.83 -3.05
C LEU A 205 -7.27 -9.26 -1.64
N SER A 206 -7.73 -8.04 -1.42
CA SER A 206 -7.45 -7.32 -0.19
C SER A 206 -8.43 -7.61 0.95
N GLU A 207 -9.67 -8.00 0.63
CA GLU A 207 -10.69 -8.37 1.63
C GLU A 207 -10.91 -9.89 1.74
N TYR A 208 -10.21 -10.70 0.91
CA TYR A 208 -10.46 -12.15 0.85
C TYR A 208 -10.36 -12.86 2.18
N GLU A 209 -9.30 -12.56 2.93
CA GLU A 209 -9.00 -13.22 4.19
C GLU A 209 -10.10 -13.00 5.22
N GLU A 210 -10.75 -11.84 5.20
CA GLU A 210 -11.77 -11.46 6.17
C GLU A 210 -13.17 -11.90 5.73
N ARG A 211 -13.48 -11.84 4.44
CA ARG A 211 -14.85 -12.04 3.93
C ARG A 211 -15.13 -13.41 3.36
N TRP A 212 -14.19 -13.93 2.56
CA TRP A 212 -14.48 -15.06 1.67
C TRP A 212 -13.65 -16.30 1.97
N LYS A 213 -12.60 -16.16 2.78
CA LYS A 213 -11.73 -17.26 3.17
C LYS A 213 -12.50 -18.33 3.94
N ASN A 214 -12.26 -19.57 3.56
CA ASN A 214 -12.74 -20.73 4.27
C ASN A 214 -11.74 -21.89 4.10
N SER A 215 -11.97 -23.01 4.77
CA SER A 215 -11.09 -24.18 4.71
C SER A 215 -10.90 -24.75 3.30
N LYS A 216 -11.96 -24.67 2.47
CA LYS A 216 -11.93 -25.16 1.08
C LYS A 216 -11.22 -24.19 0.14
N TYR A 217 -11.34 -22.90 0.39
CA TYR A 217 -10.75 -21.84 -0.41
C TYR A 217 -9.94 -20.92 0.49
N PRO A 218 -8.68 -21.30 0.79
CA PRO A 218 -7.82 -20.50 1.66
C PRO A 218 -7.34 -19.21 0.98
N ARG A 219 -7.44 -19.12 -0.36
CA ARG A 219 -7.00 -17.98 -1.17
C ARG A 219 -7.90 -17.81 -2.40
N PRO A 220 -8.02 -16.59 -2.94
CA PRO A 220 -8.82 -16.33 -4.12
C PRO A 220 -8.19 -16.94 -5.36
N THR A 221 -9.04 -17.23 -6.33
CA THR A 221 -8.63 -17.67 -7.66
C THR A 221 -9.36 -16.85 -8.71
N LEU A 222 -8.76 -16.69 -9.88
CA LEU A 222 -9.42 -15.98 -10.98
C LEU A 222 -10.74 -16.65 -11.41
N GLY A 223 -10.85 -17.97 -11.25
CA GLY A 223 -12.10 -18.70 -11.50
C GLY A 223 -13.24 -18.30 -10.56
N GLN A 224 -12.95 -18.03 -9.28
CA GLN A 224 -13.96 -17.54 -8.34
C GLN A 224 -14.45 -16.15 -8.74
N ILE A 225 -13.53 -15.24 -9.10
CA ILE A 225 -13.87 -13.89 -9.57
C ILE A 225 -14.74 -13.97 -10.83
N ALA A 226 -14.38 -14.84 -11.78
CA ALA A 226 -15.15 -15.08 -13.00
C ALA A 226 -16.49 -15.81 -12.79
N SER A 227 -16.84 -16.17 -11.55
CA SER A 227 -18.10 -16.83 -11.21
C SER A 227 -19.01 -15.91 -10.40
N TRP A 228 -18.99 -16.01 -9.07
CA TRP A 228 -19.85 -15.25 -8.16
C TRP A 228 -19.11 -14.07 -7.52
N LEU A 229 -17.82 -14.22 -7.26
CA LEU A 229 -17.06 -13.28 -6.42
C LEU A 229 -16.86 -11.91 -7.08
N GLY A 230 -16.79 -11.85 -8.41
CA GLY A 230 -16.66 -10.58 -9.13
C GLY A 230 -17.85 -9.65 -8.93
N ASN A 231 -19.08 -10.19 -8.94
CA ASN A 231 -20.29 -9.39 -8.71
C ASN A 231 -20.39 -8.90 -7.27
N GLU A 232 -20.03 -9.76 -6.31
CA GLU A 232 -20.06 -9.42 -4.89
C GLU A 232 -19.03 -8.33 -4.56
N ALA A 233 -17.82 -8.44 -5.11
CA ALA A 233 -16.81 -7.41 -4.98
C ALA A 233 -17.22 -6.10 -5.66
N MET A 234 -17.89 -6.14 -6.82
CA MET A 234 -18.39 -4.93 -7.49
C MET A 234 -19.42 -4.18 -6.63
N ALA A 235 -20.30 -4.90 -5.93
CA ALA A 235 -21.25 -4.27 -5.00
C ALA A 235 -20.53 -3.55 -3.86
N LEU A 236 -19.40 -4.08 -3.38
CA LEU A 236 -18.56 -3.43 -2.38
C LEU A 236 -17.84 -2.20 -2.94
N VAL A 237 -17.30 -2.30 -4.16
CA VAL A 237 -16.70 -1.15 -4.87
C VAL A 237 -17.70 0.00 -4.97
N GLU A 238 -18.95 -0.29 -5.33
CA GLU A 238 -19.99 0.73 -5.46
C GLU A 238 -20.35 1.35 -4.10
N GLN A 239 -20.50 0.53 -3.05
CA GLN A 239 -20.73 1.04 -1.69
C GLN A 239 -19.61 1.95 -1.18
N VAL A 240 -18.37 1.66 -1.54
CA VAL A 240 -17.22 2.51 -1.21
C VAL A 240 -17.32 3.83 -1.96
N LYS A 241 -17.56 3.79 -3.28
CA LYS A 241 -17.71 5.01 -4.11
C LYS A 241 -18.87 5.89 -3.64
N GLU A 242 -20.02 5.31 -3.32
CA GLU A 242 -21.18 6.04 -2.78
C GLU A 242 -20.87 6.69 -1.42
N ARG A 243 -20.15 5.97 -0.55
CA ARG A 243 -19.74 6.50 0.76
C ARG A 243 -18.78 7.67 0.59
N GLU A 244 -17.84 7.56 -0.34
CA GLU A 244 -16.88 8.61 -0.66
C GLU A 244 -17.57 9.85 -1.23
N ALA A 245 -18.45 9.68 -2.23
CA ALA A 245 -19.24 10.79 -2.77
C ALA A 245 -20.09 11.49 -1.70
N ARG A 246 -20.64 10.74 -0.73
CA ARG A 246 -21.36 11.32 0.42
C ARG A 246 -20.44 12.12 1.34
N LEU A 247 -19.23 11.63 1.60
CA LEU A 247 -18.27 12.33 2.45
C LEU A 247 -17.77 13.62 1.77
N GLU A 248 -17.45 13.56 0.48
CA GLU A 248 -17.05 14.73 -0.30
C GLU A 248 -18.16 15.79 -0.38
N ALA A 249 -19.41 15.36 -0.59
CA ALA A 249 -20.56 16.27 -0.54
C ALA A 249 -20.72 16.91 0.85
N ALA A 250 -20.54 16.13 1.92
CA ALA A 250 -20.61 16.64 3.29
C ALA A 250 -19.47 17.63 3.63
N GLU A 251 -18.25 17.39 3.10
CA GLU A 251 -17.11 18.29 3.25
C GLU A 251 -17.31 19.61 2.49
N GLN A 252 -17.98 19.57 1.34
CA GLN A 252 -18.37 20.78 0.61
C GLN A 252 -19.53 21.55 1.28
N GLU A 253 -20.39 20.85 2.03
CA GLU A 253 -21.60 21.42 2.63
C GLU A 253 -21.43 22.03 4.03
N GLN A 254 -20.33 21.83 4.79
CA GLN A 254 -20.17 22.51 6.10
C GLN A 254 -18.75 22.97 6.49
N PRO A 255 -18.57 24.24 6.97
CA PRO A 255 -19.36 25.41 6.58
C PRO A 255 -18.56 26.74 6.45
N GLN A 256 -19.04 27.62 5.56
CA GLN A 256 -18.81 29.09 5.60
C GLN A 256 -19.43 29.78 6.84
N ASP A 257 -19.88 29.02 7.84
CA ASP A 257 -20.59 29.52 9.02
C ASP A 257 -19.69 29.55 10.28
N VAL A 258 -18.43 29.08 10.21
CA VAL A 258 -17.48 29.24 11.33
C VAL A 258 -17.25 30.73 11.62
N GLU A 259 -17.14 31.54 10.59
CA GLU A 259 -16.90 32.99 10.71
C GLU A 259 -18.15 33.74 11.19
N ALA A 260 -19.35 33.30 10.78
CA ALA A 260 -20.62 33.85 11.25
C ALA A 260 -20.98 33.40 12.68
N ILE A 261 -20.60 32.18 13.08
CA ILE A 261 -20.69 31.70 14.48
C ILE A 261 -19.70 32.47 15.37
N MET A 262 -18.46 32.68 14.93
CA MET A 262 -17.46 33.47 15.65
C MET A 262 -17.85 34.95 15.76
N ALA A 263 -18.46 35.51 14.72
CA ALA A 263 -19.00 36.88 14.74
C ALA A 263 -20.19 37.02 15.71
N ARG A 264 -21.05 35.99 15.83
CA ARG A 264 -22.16 35.98 16.82
C ARG A 264 -21.66 35.85 18.26
N LEU A 265 -20.60 35.07 18.50
CA LEU A 265 -19.99 34.91 19.83
C LEU A 265 -19.31 36.20 20.31
N ASN A 266 -18.66 36.94 19.41
CA ASN A 266 -18.01 38.21 19.75
C ASN A 266 -18.98 39.37 20.01
N ARG A 267 -20.23 39.31 19.49
CA ARG A 267 -21.27 40.33 19.76
C ARG A 267 -21.92 40.22 21.14
N LYS A 268 -21.76 39.11 21.86
CA LYS A 268 -22.36 38.89 23.20
C LYS A 268 -21.46 39.28 24.38
N LYS A 269 -20.29 39.88 24.12
CA LYS A 269 -19.31 40.28 25.16
C LYS A 269 -19.29 41.79 25.48
N VAL A 270 -20.36 42.53 25.14
CA VAL A 270 -20.53 43.94 25.54
C VAL A 270 -21.77 44.08 26.41
#